data_AF-A0A8J6MG79-F1
#
_entry.id   AF-A0A8J6MG79-F1
#
_cell.length_a   1.000
_cell.length_b   1.000
_cell.length_c   1.000
_cell.angle_alpha   90.00
_cell.angle_beta   90.00
_cell.angle_gamma   90.00
#
_symmetry.space_group_name_H-M   'P 1'
#
loop_
_entity.id
_entity.type
_entity.pdbx_description
1 polymer ?
#
loop_
_entity_poly.entity_id
_entity_poly.type
_entity_poly.pdbx_seq_one_letter_code
_entity_poly.pdbx_strand_id
1 'polypeptide(L)'
;MKYNRYPKRDPIKNYFPLPNEIFILGLNSGEIAVYTYLLYLENRKTFQCWPSYKTIGRAVDMSQNTVRKYVMALEEKALISTEPTSVCTRSGQKRNGSLLYTIRPVQEALDLFYERQLARADLTAQHQRAAERLVMPAPVGPCEPLCGALEGEASTYPSEDKTSEFEPLLDEVRGTKEKAG
;
A
#
# COMPACT_ATOMS: atom_id res chain seq x y z
N MET A 1 -46.05 18.58 -24.35
CA MET A 1 -44.62 18.97 -24.30
C MET A 1 -43.84 17.98 -25.15
N LYS A 2 -43.14 18.41 -26.20
CA LYS A 2 -42.27 17.53 -26.99
C LYS A 2 -40.94 17.42 -26.28
N TYR A 3 -40.63 16.25 -25.71
CA TYR A 3 -39.31 15.98 -25.16
C TYR A 3 -38.32 15.94 -26.33
N ASN A 4 -37.35 16.85 -26.34
CA ASN A 4 -36.24 16.79 -27.31
C ASN A 4 -35.51 15.46 -27.09
N ARG A 5 -35.68 14.55 -28.05
CA ARG A 5 -34.92 13.30 -28.10
C ARG A 5 -33.45 13.69 -28.18
N TYR A 6 -32.67 13.39 -27.15
CA TYR A 6 -31.23 13.63 -27.17
C TYR A 6 -30.66 13.09 -28.51
N PRO A 7 -29.83 13.88 -29.22
CA PRO A 7 -29.25 13.41 -30.47
C PRO A 7 -28.48 12.12 -30.23
N LYS A 8 -28.64 11.15 -31.12
CA LYS A 8 -27.99 9.84 -31.01
C LYS A 8 -26.48 10.05 -31.01
N ARG A 9 -25.82 9.75 -29.89
CA ARG A 9 -24.37 9.89 -29.73
C ARG A 9 -23.66 8.77 -30.50
N ASP A 10 -22.59 9.14 -31.21
CA ASP A 10 -21.65 8.20 -31.86
C ASP A 10 -20.70 7.63 -30.79
N PRO A 11 -20.68 6.29 -30.57
CA PRO A 11 -19.84 5.66 -29.55
C PRO A 11 -18.34 5.95 -29.69
N ILE A 12 -17.84 6.05 -30.93
CA ILE A 12 -16.40 6.18 -31.21
C ILE A 12 -15.95 7.64 -31.04
N LYS A 13 -16.84 8.59 -31.37
CA LYS A 13 -16.51 10.02 -31.28
C LYS A 13 -16.75 10.62 -29.91
N ASN A 14 -17.74 10.12 -29.17
CA ASN A 14 -18.19 10.76 -27.93
C ASN A 14 -17.73 10.05 -26.66
N TYR A 15 -17.10 8.87 -26.79
CA TYR A 15 -16.64 8.08 -25.66
C TYR A 15 -15.24 7.53 -25.94
N PHE A 16 -14.49 7.31 -24.88
CA PHE A 16 -13.24 6.54 -24.93
C PHE A 16 -13.38 5.34 -24.00
N PRO A 17 -12.81 4.18 -24.35
CA PRO A 17 -12.87 3.01 -23.50
C PRO A 17 -11.99 3.23 -22.26
N LEU A 18 -12.50 2.76 -21.12
CA LEU A 18 -11.76 2.73 -19.86
C LEU A 18 -11.68 1.26 -19.42
N PRO A 19 -10.50 0.74 -19.05
CA PRO A 19 -10.36 -0.64 -18.61
C PRO A 19 -11.12 -0.87 -17.30
N ASN A 20 -11.83 -2.01 -17.20
CA ASN A 20 -12.63 -2.36 -16.03
C ASN A 20 -11.75 -2.73 -14.83
N GLU A 21 -10.52 -3.16 -15.10
CA GLU A 21 -9.53 -3.62 -14.14
C GLU A 21 -9.14 -2.53 -13.13
N ILE A 22 -9.39 -1.25 -13.42
CA ILE A 22 -9.18 -0.15 -12.47
C ILE A 22 -9.98 -0.33 -11.16
N PHE A 23 -11.12 -1.03 -11.21
CA PHE A 23 -11.91 -1.35 -10.03
C PHE A 23 -11.28 -2.48 -9.21
N ILE A 24 -10.60 -3.42 -9.88
CA ILE A 24 -9.84 -4.49 -9.22
C ILE A 24 -8.59 -3.91 -8.54
N LEU A 25 -7.93 -2.95 -9.20
CA LEU A 25 -6.80 -2.19 -8.66
C LEU A 25 -7.20 -1.19 -7.55
N GLY A 26 -8.50 -1.12 -7.21
CA GLY A 26 -9.01 -0.32 -6.10
C GLY A 26 -8.80 1.17 -6.27
N LEU A 27 -8.92 1.70 -7.50
CA LEU A 27 -8.80 3.15 -7.72
C LEU A 27 -9.94 3.91 -7.05
N ASN A 28 -9.59 4.99 -6.34
CA ASN A 28 -10.61 5.91 -5.80
C ASN A 28 -11.10 6.90 -6.87
N SER A 29 -12.19 7.61 -6.60
CA SER A 29 -12.80 8.54 -7.57
C SER A 29 -11.84 9.61 -8.09
N GLY A 30 -10.94 10.11 -7.25
CA GLY A 30 -9.96 11.12 -7.65
C GLY A 30 -8.83 10.56 -8.51
N GLU A 31 -8.36 9.35 -8.21
CA GLU A 31 -7.41 8.60 -9.05
C GLU A 31 -8.02 8.30 -10.41
N ILE A 32 -9.29 7.88 -10.45
CA ILE A 32 -10.02 7.63 -11.71
C ILE A 32 -10.10 8.93 -12.52
N ALA A 33 -10.45 10.06 -11.92
CA ALA A 33 -10.54 11.34 -12.61
C ALA A 33 -9.18 11.77 -13.23
N VAL A 34 -8.09 11.62 -12.49
CA VAL A 34 -6.75 11.93 -13.01
C VAL A 34 -6.35 10.94 -14.11
N TYR A 35 -6.51 9.64 -13.89
CA TYR A 35 -6.13 8.60 -14.85
C TYR A 35 -6.90 8.70 -16.17
N THR A 36 -8.22 8.88 -16.09
CA THR A 36 -9.09 9.08 -17.27
C THR A 36 -8.67 10.31 -18.09
N TYR A 37 -8.28 11.40 -17.43
CA TYR A 37 -7.79 12.59 -18.11
C TYR A 37 -6.43 12.35 -18.80
N LEU A 38 -5.53 11.57 -18.18
CA LEU A 38 -4.27 11.20 -18.81
C LEU A 38 -4.50 10.29 -20.04
N LEU A 39 -5.40 9.30 -19.95
CA LEU A 39 -5.81 8.47 -21.09
C LEU A 39 -6.44 9.28 -22.21
N TYR A 40 -7.24 10.30 -21.88
CA TYR A 40 -7.80 11.21 -22.87
C TYR A 40 -6.73 11.98 -23.66
N LEU A 41 -5.60 12.30 -23.02
CA LEU A 41 -4.50 13.05 -23.63
C LEU A 41 -3.42 12.18 -24.28
N GLU A 42 -3.40 10.89 -23.99
CA GLU A 42 -2.31 10.02 -24.40
C GLU A 42 -2.19 9.97 -25.93
N ASN A 43 -0.95 9.93 -26.40
CA ASN A 43 -0.70 9.57 -27.77
C ASN A 43 -0.86 8.05 -27.92
N ARG A 44 -1.88 7.62 -28.67
CA ARG A 44 -2.21 6.20 -28.90
C ARG A 44 -1.07 5.34 -29.48
N LYS A 45 -0.02 5.95 -30.02
CA LYS A 45 1.16 5.22 -30.54
C LYS A 45 2.27 5.06 -29.51
N THR A 46 2.43 6.03 -28.61
CA THR A 46 3.55 6.08 -27.66
C THR A 46 3.11 5.89 -26.22
N PHE A 47 1.80 5.91 -25.94
CA PHE A 47 1.18 5.87 -24.62
C PHE A 47 1.70 6.97 -23.69
N GLN A 48 2.07 8.12 -24.27
CA GLN A 48 2.68 9.21 -23.54
C GLN A 48 1.86 10.50 -23.63
N CYS A 49 1.91 11.31 -22.58
CA CYS A 49 1.42 12.68 -22.57
C CYS A 49 2.26 13.55 -21.61
N TRP A 50 2.17 14.88 -21.73
CA TRP A 50 2.96 15.81 -20.90
C TRP A 50 2.18 16.98 -20.28
N PRO A 51 0.98 16.77 -19.72
CA PRO A 51 0.23 17.83 -19.05
C PRO A 51 0.91 18.27 -17.73
N SER A 52 0.90 19.57 -17.44
CA SER A 52 1.33 20.05 -16.11
C SER A 52 0.30 19.70 -15.03
N TYR A 53 0.69 19.60 -13.75
CA TYR A 53 -0.27 19.45 -12.65
C TYR A 53 -1.32 20.57 -12.61
N LYS A 54 -0.95 21.78 -13.02
CA LYS A 54 -1.88 22.90 -13.17
C LYS A 54 -2.91 22.66 -14.28
N THR A 55 -2.52 22.00 -15.37
CA THR A 55 -3.42 21.66 -16.48
C THR A 55 -4.39 20.57 -16.06
N ILE A 56 -3.89 19.49 -15.45
CA ILE A 56 -4.72 18.40 -14.93
C ILE A 56 -5.70 18.95 -13.90
N GLY A 57 -5.22 19.68 -12.90
CA GLY A 57 -6.06 20.22 -11.83
C GLY A 57 -7.20 21.10 -12.33
N ARG A 58 -6.97 21.90 -13.38
CA ARG A 58 -8.04 22.68 -14.01
C ARG A 58 -9.07 21.81 -14.75
N ALA A 59 -8.65 20.72 -15.36
CA ALA A 59 -9.54 19.85 -16.12
C ALA A 59 -10.43 18.97 -15.21
N VAL A 60 -9.90 18.53 -14.07
CA VAL A 60 -10.60 17.66 -13.12
C VAL A 60 -11.09 18.37 -11.85
N ASP A 61 -11.02 19.70 -11.83
CA ASP A 61 -11.39 20.57 -10.70
C ASP A 61 -10.71 20.18 -9.37
N MET A 62 -9.38 20.10 -9.41
CA MET A 62 -8.53 19.75 -8.27
C MET A 62 -7.37 20.72 -8.08
N SER A 63 -6.93 20.85 -6.83
CA SER A 63 -5.67 21.55 -6.53
C SER A 63 -4.45 20.79 -7.08
N GLN A 64 -3.35 21.49 -7.36
CA GLN A 64 -2.10 20.85 -7.82
C GLN A 64 -1.56 19.84 -6.81
N ASN A 65 -1.74 20.08 -5.51
CA ASN A 65 -1.33 19.15 -4.45
C ASN A 65 -2.17 17.86 -4.47
N THR A 66 -3.47 18.00 -4.71
CA THR A 66 -4.38 16.86 -4.86
C THR A 66 -4.03 16.03 -6.09
N VAL A 67 -3.76 16.68 -7.23
CA VAL A 67 -3.29 16.00 -8.44
C VAL A 67 -2.00 15.24 -8.16
N ARG A 68 -1.00 15.87 -7.53
CA ARG A 68 0.27 15.23 -7.18
C ARG A 68 0.04 13.97 -6.32
N LYS A 69 -0.82 14.06 -5.31
CA LYS A 69 -1.19 12.92 -4.47
C LYS A 69 -1.72 11.75 -5.30
N TYR A 70 -2.65 12.02 -6.22
CA TYR A 70 -3.23 10.98 -7.06
C TYR A 70 -2.27 10.44 -8.12
N VAL A 71 -1.39 11.28 -8.66
CA VAL A 71 -0.31 10.82 -9.55
C VAL A 71 0.60 9.84 -8.82
N MET A 72 1.04 10.14 -7.59
CA MET A 72 1.85 9.20 -6.81
C MET A 72 1.11 7.89 -6.52
N ALA A 73 -0.19 7.94 -6.22
CA ALA A 73 -0.98 6.72 -6.01
C ALA A 73 -1.12 5.87 -7.29
N LEU A 74 -1.24 6.52 -8.45
CA LEU A 74 -1.26 5.82 -9.75
C LEU A 74 0.09 5.19 -10.09
N GLU A 75 1.21 5.84 -9.72
CA GLU A 75 2.56 5.26 -9.84
C GLU A 75 2.74 4.07 -8.90
N GLU A 76 2.29 4.16 -7.65
CA GLU A 76 2.30 3.04 -6.70
C GLU A 76 1.54 1.84 -7.26
N LYS A 77 0.39 2.09 -7.89
CA LYS A 77 -0.42 1.07 -8.59
C LYS A 77 0.12 0.67 -9.95
N ALA A 78 1.29 1.19 -10.35
CA ALA A 78 1.98 0.90 -11.60
C ALA A 78 1.17 1.18 -12.87
N LEU A 79 0.13 2.01 -12.81
CA LEU A 79 -0.68 2.38 -13.97
C LEU A 79 0.01 3.45 -14.83
N ILE A 80 0.87 4.24 -14.23
CA ILE A 80 1.66 5.27 -14.91
C ILE A 80 3.10 5.26 -14.40
N SER A 81 4.02 5.76 -15.22
CA SER A 81 5.33 6.25 -14.78
C SER A 81 5.45 7.73 -15.10
N THR A 82 6.11 8.49 -14.23
CA THR A 82 6.42 9.90 -14.49
C THR A 82 7.91 10.14 -14.63
N GLU A 83 8.26 11.02 -15.58
CA GLU A 83 9.63 11.48 -15.79
C GLU A 83 9.65 13.02 -15.79
N PRO A 84 10.55 13.65 -15.02
CA PRO A 84 10.64 15.11 -15.03
C PRO A 84 11.25 15.60 -16.35
N THR A 85 10.55 16.51 -17.03
CA THR A 85 11.13 17.21 -18.19
C THR A 85 11.89 18.46 -17.75
N SER A 86 12.85 18.89 -18.56
CA SER A 86 13.61 20.12 -18.34
C SER A 86 13.48 21.04 -19.54
N VAL A 87 13.24 22.32 -19.30
CA VAL A 87 13.15 23.34 -20.34
C VAL A 87 14.32 24.31 -20.18
N CYS A 88 15.08 24.51 -21.26
CA CYS A 88 16.13 25.53 -21.32
C CYS A 88 15.51 26.84 -21.85
N THR A 89 15.59 27.92 -21.08
CA THR A 89 15.16 29.24 -21.55
C THR A 89 16.14 29.81 -22.57
N ARG A 90 15.73 30.83 -23.33
CA ARG A 90 16.60 31.56 -24.28
C ARG A 90 17.85 32.16 -23.61
N SER A 91 17.79 32.40 -22.30
CA SER A 91 18.91 32.85 -21.46
C SER A 91 19.82 31.72 -20.95
N GLY A 92 19.59 30.46 -21.36
CA GLY A 92 20.37 29.30 -20.94
C GLY A 92 20.02 28.75 -19.55
N GLN A 93 19.03 29.31 -18.85
CA GLN A 93 18.63 28.81 -17.54
C GLN A 93 17.76 27.56 -17.67
N LYS A 94 18.12 26.50 -16.95
CA LYS A 94 17.33 25.27 -16.83
C LYS A 94 16.17 25.50 -15.85
N ARG A 95 14.94 25.26 -16.31
CA ARG A 95 13.74 25.26 -15.47
C ARG A 95 13.09 23.87 -15.48
N ASN A 96 12.46 23.52 -14.36
CA ASN A 96 11.65 22.31 -14.26
C ASN A 96 10.46 22.45 -15.23
N GLY A 97 10.38 21.53 -16.20
CA GLY A 97 9.30 21.46 -17.16
C GLY A 97 8.06 20.77 -16.58
N SER A 98 7.14 20.37 -17.46
CA SER A 98 6.05 19.46 -17.09
C SER A 98 6.59 18.05 -16.81
N LEU A 99 5.72 17.16 -16.34
CA LEU A 99 6.06 15.74 -16.28
C LEU A 99 5.69 15.08 -17.60
N LEU A 100 6.54 14.16 -18.06
CA LEU A 100 6.19 13.18 -19.07
C LEU A 100 5.55 12.00 -18.33
N TYR A 101 4.34 11.64 -18.74
CA TYR A 101 3.62 10.49 -18.22
C TYR A 101 3.65 9.42 -19.28
N THR A 102 3.98 8.19 -18.89
CA THR A 102 3.81 6.99 -19.71
C THR A 102 2.73 6.13 -19.09
N ILE A 103 1.66 5.88 -19.83
CA ILE A 103 0.56 5.00 -19.44
C ILE A 103 1.04 3.55 -19.64
N ARG A 104 0.96 2.74 -18.58
CA ARG A 104 1.24 1.31 -18.66
C ARG A 104 0.00 0.56 -19.15
N PRO A 105 0.15 -0.49 -19.97
CA PRO A 105 -0.95 -1.40 -20.27
C PRO A 105 -1.58 -1.94 -18.99
N VAL A 106 -2.91 -1.91 -18.90
CA VAL A 106 -3.61 -2.23 -17.65
C VAL A 106 -3.35 -3.65 -17.17
N GLN A 107 -3.15 -4.60 -18.10
CA GLN A 107 -2.84 -5.99 -17.78
C GLN A 107 -1.52 -6.10 -17.02
N GLU A 108 -0.47 -5.39 -17.45
CA GLU A 108 0.82 -5.40 -16.77
C GLU A 108 0.72 -4.81 -15.35
N ALA A 109 -0.08 -3.75 -15.18
CA ALA A 109 -0.32 -3.18 -13.86
C ALA A 109 -1.07 -4.17 -12.94
N LEU A 110 -2.01 -4.93 -13.50
CA LEU A 110 -2.77 -5.95 -12.81
C LEU A 110 -1.91 -7.16 -12.40
N ASP A 111 -1.04 -7.61 -13.30
CA ASP A 111 -0.10 -8.71 -13.02
C ASP A 111 0.83 -8.35 -11.86
N LEU A 112 1.42 -7.15 -11.89
CA LEU A 112 2.24 -6.63 -10.79
C LEU A 112 1.47 -6.49 -9.48
N PHE A 113 0.19 -6.13 -9.55
CA PHE A 113 -0.66 -6.09 -8.37
C PHE A 113 -0.81 -7.49 -7.75
N TYR A 114 -1.11 -8.51 -8.55
CA TYR A 114 -1.25 -9.88 -8.06
C TYR A 114 0.06 -10.47 -7.55
N GLU A 115 1.18 -10.23 -8.24
CA GLU A 115 2.51 -10.64 -7.78
C GLU A 115 2.82 -10.08 -6.39
N ARG A 116 2.53 -8.80 -6.16
CA ARG A 116 2.70 -8.17 -4.83
C ARG A 116 1.80 -8.78 -3.76
N GLN A 117 0.56 -9.13 -4.10
CA GLN A 117 -0.37 -9.77 -3.16
C GLN A 117 0.12 -11.17 -2.77
N LEU A 118 0.55 -11.97 -3.74
CA LEU A 118 1.12 -13.30 -3.50
C LEU A 118 2.38 -13.21 -2.62
N ALA A 119 3.31 -12.31 -2.94
CA ALA A 119 4.52 -12.11 -2.14
C ALA A 119 4.21 -11.72 -0.67
N ARG A 120 3.19 -10.88 -0.45
CA ARG A 120 2.75 -10.52 0.92
C ARG A 120 2.13 -11.70 1.66
N ALA A 121 1.33 -12.51 0.97
CA ALA A 121 0.75 -13.72 1.55
C ALA A 121 1.85 -14.72 1.95
N ASP A 122 2.85 -14.92 1.08
CA ASP A 122 3.99 -15.80 1.35
C ASP A 122 4.79 -15.34 2.57
N LEU A 123 5.13 -14.05 2.65
CA LEU A 123 5.83 -13.49 3.81
C LEU A 123 5.03 -13.68 5.09
N THR A 124 3.72 -13.42 5.05
CA THR A 124 2.84 -13.59 6.20
C THR A 124 2.81 -15.05 6.67
N ALA A 125 2.70 -16.00 5.74
CA ALA A 125 2.75 -17.42 6.03
C ALA A 125 4.10 -17.86 6.61
N GLN A 126 5.21 -17.29 6.13
CA GLN A 126 6.55 -17.54 6.69
C GLN A 126 6.65 -17.03 8.14
N HIS A 127 6.18 -15.80 8.41
CA HIS A 127 6.16 -15.24 9.76
C HIS A 127 5.31 -16.08 10.72
N GLN A 128 4.14 -16.55 10.29
CA GLN A 128 3.27 -17.43 11.08
C GLN A 128 3.96 -18.75 11.41
N ARG A 129 4.52 -19.44 10.41
CA ARG A 129 5.27 -20.70 10.61
C ARG A 129 6.46 -20.51 11.55
N ALA A 130 7.17 -19.39 11.45
CA ALA A 130 8.28 -19.08 12.34
C ALA A 130 7.81 -18.85 13.78
N ALA A 131 6.70 -18.13 13.99
CA ALA A 131 6.11 -17.92 15.30
C ALA A 131 5.65 -19.24 15.93
N GLU A 132 4.96 -20.10 15.17
CA GLU A 132 4.55 -21.43 15.64
C GLU A 132 5.73 -22.28 16.09
N ARG A 133 6.85 -22.26 15.34
CA ARG A 133 8.08 -22.97 15.72
C ARG A 133 8.71 -22.47 17.01
N LEU A 134 8.56 -21.19 17.35
CA LEU A 134 9.05 -20.62 18.61
C LEU A 134 8.16 -20.99 19.80
N VAL A 135 6.87 -21.27 19.56
CA VAL A 135 5.90 -21.66 20.59
C VAL A 135 5.92 -23.17 20.86
N MET A 136 6.34 -23.99 19.89
CA MET A 136 6.50 -25.44 20.10
C MET A 136 7.69 -25.70 21.04
N PRO A 137 7.50 -26.39 22.18
CA PRO A 137 8.61 -26.80 23.02
C PRO A 137 9.53 -27.74 22.23
N ALA A 138 10.84 -27.59 22.41
CA ALA A 138 11.82 -28.53 21.88
C ALA A 138 11.44 -29.95 22.32
N PRO A 139 11.70 -31.00 21.50
CA PRO A 139 11.44 -32.37 21.91
C PRO A 139 12.11 -32.61 23.26
N VAL A 140 11.31 -32.84 24.30
CA VAL A 140 11.83 -33.23 25.60
C VAL A 140 12.47 -34.59 25.36
N GLY A 141 13.81 -34.64 25.43
CA GLY A 141 14.54 -35.90 25.32
C GLY A 141 13.99 -36.90 26.35
N PRO A 142 14.10 -38.22 26.10
CA PRO A 142 13.62 -39.21 27.04
C PRO A 142 14.21 -38.91 28.43
N CYS A 143 13.35 -38.67 29.43
CA CYS A 143 13.81 -38.58 30.80
C CYS A 143 14.46 -39.91 31.16
N GLU A 144 15.77 -39.92 31.40
CA GLU A 144 16.39 -41.06 32.07
C GLU A 144 15.77 -41.18 33.48
N PRO A 145 15.22 -42.34 33.85
CA PRO A 145 14.76 -42.57 35.20
C PRO A 145 15.99 -42.72 36.11
N LEU A 146 16.33 -41.66 36.87
CA LEU A 146 17.24 -41.78 37.99
C LEU A 146 16.53 -42.53 39.13
N CYS A 147 16.61 -43.86 39.10
CA CYS A 147 16.34 -44.68 40.28
C CYS A 147 17.50 -44.51 41.26
N GLY A 148 17.18 -44.00 42.45
CA GLY A 148 18.15 -43.69 43.51
C GLY A 148 18.67 -44.88 44.30
N ALA A 149 19.69 -44.60 45.11
CA ALA A 149 20.00 -45.29 46.35
C ALA A 149 20.18 -44.24 47.45
N LEU A 150 19.35 -44.33 48.49
CA LEU A 150 19.54 -43.75 49.82
C LEU A 150 20.82 -44.39 50.43
N GLU A 151 21.66 -43.74 51.22
CA GLU A 151 21.48 -43.27 52.61
C GLU A 151 22.64 -42.27 52.92
N GLY A 152 22.47 -41.19 53.68
CA GLY A 152 22.45 -41.24 55.14
C GLY A 152 22.61 -39.85 55.77
N GLU A 153 21.94 -39.72 56.91
CA GLU A 153 21.68 -38.65 57.89
C GLU A 153 22.67 -37.48 58.08
N ALA A 154 22.16 -36.26 58.33
CA ALA A 154 21.93 -35.73 59.69
C ALA A 154 21.65 -34.20 59.71
N SER A 155 20.56 -33.85 60.40
CA SER A 155 20.18 -32.58 61.06
C SER A 155 21.10 -31.35 61.01
N THR A 156 20.52 -30.15 60.79
CA THR A 156 20.06 -29.23 61.85
C THR A 156 19.57 -27.90 61.22
N TYR A 157 18.34 -27.48 61.54
CA TYR A 157 17.73 -26.15 61.28
C TYR A 157 18.10 -25.16 62.41
N PRO A 158 18.09 -23.81 62.24
CA PRO A 158 16.83 -23.00 62.16
C PRO A 158 16.87 -21.88 61.09
N SER A 159 15.83 -21.73 60.27
CA SER A 159 14.73 -20.74 60.36
C SER A 159 15.14 -19.26 60.36
N GLU A 160 14.72 -18.51 59.33
CA GLU A 160 14.02 -17.22 59.53
C GLU A 160 13.25 -16.78 58.27
N ASP A 161 12.02 -16.30 58.53
CA ASP A 161 11.00 -15.79 57.63
C ASP A 161 11.42 -14.60 56.76
N LYS A 162 10.88 -14.50 55.54
CA LYS A 162 9.80 -13.51 55.23
C LYS A 162 9.25 -13.62 53.81
N THR A 163 7.97 -13.98 53.80
CA THR A 163 6.82 -13.58 52.96
C THR A 163 6.96 -12.49 51.88
N SER A 164 6.27 -12.78 50.77
CA SER A 164 5.64 -11.93 49.73
C SER A 164 6.58 -11.08 48.86
N GLU A 165 6.44 -11.03 47.53
CA GLU A 165 5.22 -10.77 46.77
C GLU A 165 5.27 -11.43 45.39
N PHE A 166 4.12 -11.96 44.97
CA PHE A 166 3.79 -12.26 43.58
C PHE A 166 2.92 -11.11 43.10
N GLU A 167 3.21 -10.50 41.95
CA GLU A 167 2.17 -10.11 40.99
C GLU A 167 2.76 -9.83 39.59
N PRO A 168 2.05 -10.21 38.52
CA PRO A 168 2.49 -10.13 37.14
C PRO A 168 2.07 -8.82 36.48
N LEU A 169 2.79 -8.38 35.45
CA LEU A 169 2.40 -7.20 34.68
C LEU A 169 2.08 -7.57 33.22
N LEU A 170 0.81 -7.86 32.96
CA LEU A 170 0.15 -7.77 31.65
C LEU A 170 -1.28 -7.26 31.89
N ASP A 171 -1.61 -6.04 31.45
CA ASP A 171 -2.52 -5.87 30.30
C ASP A 171 -2.78 -4.41 29.89
N GLU A 172 -2.86 -4.27 28.57
CA GLU A 172 -3.71 -3.42 27.71
C GLU A 172 -3.89 -1.89 27.89
N VAL A 173 -3.38 -1.20 26.86
CA VAL A 173 -4.08 -0.35 25.86
C VAL A 173 -5.45 0.28 26.22
N ARG A 174 -5.52 1.60 25.94
CA ARG A 174 -6.63 2.50 25.49
C ARG A 174 -6.66 3.74 26.41
N GLY A 175 -6.55 4.98 26.00
CA GLY A 175 -6.75 5.67 24.72
C GLY A 175 -7.56 6.92 25.03
N THR A 176 -7.08 8.12 24.71
CA THR A 176 -7.92 9.34 24.70
C THR A 176 -7.37 10.38 23.72
N LYS A 177 -8.29 10.85 22.86
CA LYS A 177 -8.24 12.12 22.14
C LYS A 177 -8.28 13.30 23.13
N GLU A 178 -7.62 14.40 22.80
CA GLU A 178 -8.13 15.81 22.86
C GLU A 178 -6.99 16.76 22.41
N LYS A 179 -7.10 17.44 21.26
CA LYS A 179 -7.47 18.86 21.10
C LYS A 179 -6.90 19.83 22.14
N ALA A 180 -6.02 20.73 21.71
CA ALA A 180 -6.16 22.20 21.77
C ALA A 180 -4.82 22.88 21.42
N GLY A 181 -4.89 23.96 20.62
CA GLY A 181 -3.75 24.80 20.23
C GLY A 181 -3.97 25.41 18.86
#